data_AF-A0A950MWV4-F1
#
_entry.id   AF-A0A950MWV4-F1
#
_cell.length_a   1.000
_cell.length_b   1.000
_cell.length_c   1.000
_cell.angle_alpha   90.00
_cell.angle_beta   90.00
_cell.angle_gamma   90.00
#
_symmetry.space_group_name_H-M   'P 1'
#
loop_
_entity.id
_entity.type
_entity.pdbx_description
1 polymer ?
#
loop_
_entity_poly.entity_id
_entity_poly.type
_entity_poly.pdbx_seq_one_letter_code
_entity_poly.pdbx_strand_id
1 'polypeptide(L)' 'FYHLYAENEDSQYVAYVSEQNLVSDESGEPVRHPQVTETFERTEDGKYYARGRSRLS' A
#
# COMPACT_ATOMS: atom_id res chain seq x y z
N PHE A 1 6.16 2.71 -14.19
CA PHE A 1 6.13 3.62 -13.02
C PHE A 1 4.99 3.18 -12.11
N TYR A 2 5.22 3.14 -10.81
CA TYR A 2 4.29 2.70 -9.78
C TYR A 2 3.83 3.92 -8.97
N HIS A 3 2.55 3.93 -8.63
CA HIS A 3 1.94 4.90 -7.75
C HIS A 3 1.94 4.33 -6.33
N LEU A 4 2.66 4.99 -5.42
CA LEU A 4 2.85 4.50 -4.05
C LEU A 4 2.16 5.42 -3.04
N TYR A 5 1.52 4.80 -2.05
CA TYR A 5 1.22 5.42 -0.78
C TYR A 5 2.45 5.26 0.13
N ALA A 6 3.16 6.36 0.37
CA ALA A 6 4.43 6.38 1.07
C ALA A 6 4.34 7.14 2.40
N GLU A 7 5.25 6.84 3.31
CA GLU A 7 5.40 7.55 4.57
C GLU A 7 6.89 7.71 4.92
N ASN A 8 7.19 8.74 5.69
CA ASN A 8 8.46 8.93 6.36
C ASN A 8 8.19 9.27 7.84
N GLU A 9 9.24 9.65 8.57
CA GLU A 9 9.13 9.94 10.01
C GLU A 9 8.16 11.09 10.34
N ASP A 10 7.91 11.98 9.38
CA ASP A 10 7.17 13.23 9.61
C ASP A 10 5.81 13.28 8.90
N SER A 11 5.58 12.48 7.87
CA SER A 11 4.45 12.68 6.95
C SER A 11 4.10 11.48 6.07
N GLN A 12 2.89 11.56 5.48
CA GLN A 12 2.33 10.58 4.55
C GLN A 12 2.06 11.28 3.21
N TYR A 13 2.42 10.65 2.09
CA TYR A 13 2.31 11.25 0.76
C TYR A 13 2.19 10.22 -0.36
N VAL A 14 1.85 10.72 -1.55
CA VAL A 14 1.78 9.93 -2.79
C VAL A 14 3.04 10.16 -3.62
N ALA A 15 3.61 9.08 -4.16
CA ALA A 15 4.83 9.12 -4.97
C ALA A 15 4.70 8.33 -6.28
N TYR A 16 5.56 8.68 -7.25
CA TYR A 16 5.73 7.95 -8.50
C TYR A 16 7.16 7.43 -8.60
N VAL A 17 7.33 6.12 -8.75
CA VAL A 17 8.64 5.47 -8.76
C VAL A 17 8.78 4.49 -9.93
N SER A 18 9.99 4.29 -10.45
CA SER A 18 10.23 3.22 -11.42
C SER A 18 10.39 1.87 -10.71
N GLU A 19 10.09 0.77 -11.41
CA GLU A 19 10.22 -0.58 -10.84
C GLU A 19 11.62 -0.88 -10.31
N GLN A 20 12.64 -0.39 -11.01
CA GLN A 20 14.05 -0.58 -10.66
C GLN A 20 14.45 0.07 -9.33
N ASN A 21 13.62 0.96 -8.78
CA ASN A 21 13.81 1.59 -7.47
C ASN A 21 12.94 0.95 -6.38
N LEU A 22 12.29 -0.18 -6.66
CA LEU A 22 11.54 -0.94 -5.66
C LEU A 22 12.41 -2.03 -5.04
N VAL A 23 12.28 -2.18 -3.73
CA VAL A 23 12.84 -3.29 -2.96
C VAL A 23 11.68 -4.02 -2.30
N SER A 24 11.77 -5.35 -2.23
CA SER A 24 10.78 -6.16 -1.53
C SER A 24 10.73 -5.79 -0.05
N ASP A 25 9.54 -5.62 0.49
CA ASP A 25 9.36 -5.49 1.94
C ASP A 25 9.48 -6.87 2.59
N GLU A 26 10.43 -6.98 3.53
CA GLU A 26 10.65 -8.17 4.35
C GLU A 26 10.23 -7.95 5.81
N SER A 27 9.83 -6.72 6.19
CA SER A 27 9.46 -6.39 7.57
C SER A 27 8.09 -6.95 7.96
N GLY A 28 7.14 -6.96 7.02
CA GLY A 28 5.75 -7.30 7.33
C GLY A 28 5.08 -6.28 8.24
N GLU A 29 5.62 -5.08 8.40
CA GLU A 29 4.96 -4.00 9.15
C GLU A 29 3.81 -3.38 8.34
N PRO A 30 2.72 -2.95 8.99
CA PRO A 30 1.61 -2.33 8.29
C PRO A 30 1.98 -0.92 7.79
N VAL A 31 1.58 -0.58 6.57
CA VAL A 31 1.70 0.78 6.02
C VAL A 31 0.64 1.65 6.69
N ARG A 32 1.04 2.80 7.25
CA ARG A 32 0.16 3.65 8.08
C ARG A 32 -0.61 4.69 7.28
N HIS A 33 -0.41 4.75 5.96
CA HIS A 33 -1.06 5.72 5.09
C HIS A 33 -2.60 5.52 5.06
N PRO A 34 -3.42 6.57 5.30
CA PRO A 34 -4.87 6.44 5.45
C PRO A 34 -5.56 5.83 4.22
N GLN A 35 -5.14 6.22 3.01
CA GLN A 35 -5.66 5.67 1.76
C GLN A 35 -5.40 4.16 1.58
N VAL A 36 -4.39 3.60 2.24
CA VAL A 36 -4.16 2.14 2.23
C VAL A 36 -5.32 1.43 2.89
N THR A 37 -5.78 1.94 4.04
CA THR A 37 -6.94 1.37 4.76
C THR A 37 -8.22 1.52 3.95
N GLU A 38 -8.40 2.60 3.18
CA GLU A 38 -9.59 2.78 2.34
C GLU A 38 -9.58 1.88 1.10
N THR A 39 -8.41 1.59 0.55
CA THR A 39 -8.27 0.92 -0.75
C THR A 39 -8.01 -0.58 -0.61
N PHE A 40 -7.36 -1.01 0.47
CA PHE A 40 -6.90 -2.37 0.66
C PHE A 40 -7.42 -2.98 1.97
N GLU A 41 -7.53 -4.30 1.95
CA GLU A 41 -7.71 -5.15 3.12
C GLU A 41 -6.43 -5.92 3.37
N ARG A 42 -5.96 -5.92 4.63
CA ARG A 42 -4.74 -6.62 5.04
C ARG A 42 -5.11 -7.95 5.68
N THR A 43 -4.50 -9.04 5.23
CA THR A 43 -4.67 -10.37 5.81
C THR A 43 -3.77 -10.57 7.02
N GLU A 44 -4.04 -11.62 7.80
CA GLU A 44 -3.23 -11.98 8.98
C GLU A 44 -1.77 -12.32 8.61
N ASP A 45 -1.53 -12.84 7.40
CA ASP A 45 -0.19 -13.10 6.85
C ASP A 45 0.47 -11.84 6.25
N GLY A 46 -0.09 -10.66 6.49
CA GLY A 46 0.50 -9.36 6.18
C GLY A 46 0.34 -8.89 4.73
N LYS A 47 -0.36 -9.65 3.88
CA LYS A 47 -0.59 -9.29 2.47
C LYS A 47 -1.76 -8.32 2.33
N TYR A 48 -1.72 -7.51 1.27
CA TYR A 48 -2.77 -6.56 0.94
C TYR A 48 -3.52 -7.00 -0.30
N TYR A 49 -4.86 -6.95 -0.22
CA TYR A 49 -5.75 -7.18 -1.35
C TYR A 49 -6.57 -5.92 -1.59
N ALA A 50 -6.74 -5.53 -2.85
CA ALA A 50 -7.62 -4.42 -3.18
C ALA A 50 -9.02 -4.76 -2.68
N ARG A 51 -9.64 -3.86 -1.90
CA ARG A 51 -11.05 -3.99 -1.57
C ARG A 51 -11.80 -4.03 -2.88
N GLY A 52 -12.56 -5.10 -3.10
CA GLY A 52 -13.35 -5.24 -4.31
C GLY A 52 -14.25 -4.01 -4.43
N ARG A 53 -14.04 -3.17 -5.45
CA ARG A 53 -15.08 -2.26 -5.91
C ARG A 53 -16.27 -3.13 -6.25
N SER A 54 -17.25 -3.15 -5.36
CA SER A 54 -18.54 -3.82 -5.45
C SER A 54 -18.66 -4.76 -6.67
N ARG A 55 -18.56 -6.07 -6.46
CA ARG A 55 -19.27 -7.02 -7.34
C ARG A 55 -20.76 -6.82 -7.05
N LEU A 56 -21.32 -5.74 -7.59
CA LEU A 56 -22.74 -5.69 -7.90
C LEU A 56 -22.93 -6.67 -9.07
N SER A 57 -23.25 -7.91 -8.71
CA SER A 57 -23.98 -8.82 -9.57
C SER A 57 -25.42 -8.87 -9.10
#